data_AF-A0A512M576-F1
#
_entry.id   AF-A0A512M576-F1
#
_cell.length_a   1.000
_cell.length_b   1.000
_cell.length_c   1.000
_cell.angle_alpha   90.00
_cell.angle_beta   90.00
_cell.angle_gamma   90.00
#
_symmetry.space_group_name_H-M   'P 1'
#
loop_
_entity.id
_entity.type
_entity.pdbx_description
1 polymer ?
#
loop_
_entity_poly.entity_id
_entity_poly.type
_entity_poly.pdbx_seq_one_letter_code
_entity_poly.pdbx_strand_id
1 'polypeptide(L)'
;MKLTVPIAKAYSRSVIGSMLFQILVLLLTSLGDPVGQVVMWVLYSIPIFWLMVAIMVASRPRNPTRVDLMVIRYGFFVILIAVMGSTMLRWTLAGIPF
;
A
#
# COMPACT_ATOMS: atom_id res chain seq x y z
N MET A 1 -18.86 7.47 24.23
CA MET A 1 -19.75 7.44 23.05
C MET A 1 -19.09 6.54 21.99
N LYS A 2 -19.54 5.28 21.83
CA LYS A 2 -18.98 4.38 20.80
C LYS A 2 -19.61 4.74 19.45
N LEU A 3 -19.00 5.67 18.71
CA LEU A 3 -19.28 5.88 17.29
C LEU A 3 -18.65 4.74 16.50
N THR A 4 -19.15 3.51 16.67
CA THR A 4 -18.85 2.41 15.75
C THR A 4 -19.65 2.67 14.49
N VAL A 5 -19.11 3.53 13.62
CA VAL A 5 -19.66 3.67 12.27
C VAL A 5 -19.57 2.29 11.64
N PRO A 6 -20.70 1.67 11.27
CA PRO A 6 -20.68 0.33 10.69
C PRO A 6 -19.96 0.42 9.34
N ILE A 7 -18.73 -0.09 9.28
CA ILE A 7 -17.96 -0.20 8.04
C ILE A 7 -18.63 -1.27 7.17
N ALA A 8 -18.83 -0.95 5.89
CA ALA A 8 -19.41 -1.90 4.95
C ALA A 8 -18.57 -3.19 4.85
N LYS A 9 -19.22 -4.36 4.96
CA LYS A 9 -18.57 -5.68 4.80
C LYS A 9 -17.82 -5.83 3.46
N ALA A 10 -18.18 -5.03 2.46
CA ALA A 10 -17.53 -4.99 1.16
C ALA A 10 -16.04 -4.60 1.25
N TYR A 11 -15.65 -3.80 2.23
CA TYR A 11 -14.24 -3.45 2.47
C TYR A 11 -13.42 -4.64 2.97
N SER A 12 -13.99 -5.47 3.85
CA SER A 12 -13.27 -6.55 4.54
C SER A 12 -12.58 -7.51 3.58
N ARG A 13 -13.27 -7.94 2.50
CA ARG A 13 -12.68 -8.87 1.52
C ARG A 13 -11.50 -8.23 0.77
N SER A 14 -11.61 -6.96 0.40
CA SER A 14 -10.55 -6.26 -0.32
C SER A 14 -9.35 -5.96 0.58
N VAL A 15 -9.61 -5.58 1.85
CA VAL A 15 -8.58 -5.34 2.88
C VAL A 15 -7.79 -6.61 3.21
N ILE A 16 -8.48 -7.74 3.41
CA ILE A 16 -7.80 -9.02 3.65
C ILE A 16 -6.98 -9.44 2.43
N GLY A 17 -7.54 -9.29 1.22
CA GLY A 17 -6.82 -9.57 -0.02
C GLY A 17 -5.54 -8.73 -0.17
N SER A 18 -5.61 -7.43 0.12
CA SER A 18 -4.44 -6.54 0.05
C SER A 18 -3.41 -6.86 1.13
N MET A 19 -3.82 -7.21 2.35
CA MET A 19 -2.91 -7.65 3.42
C MET A 19 -2.16 -8.92 3.02
N LEU A 20 -2.87 -9.96 2.57
CA LEU A 20 -2.25 -11.22 2.14
C LEU A 20 -1.27 -10.99 0.99
N PHE A 21 -1.67 -10.14 0.03
CA PHE A 21 -0.81 -9.77 -1.08
C PHE A 21 0.47 -9.05 -0.61
N GLN A 22 0.37 -8.06 0.29
CA GLN A 22 1.53 -7.35 0.84
C GLN A 22 2.46 -8.27 1.63
N ILE A 23 1.91 -9.20 2.42
CA ILE A 23 2.70 -10.21 3.14
C ILE A 23 3.47 -11.09 2.15
N LEU A 24 2.81 -11.55 1.09
CA LEU A 24 3.44 -12.37 0.06
C LEU A 24 4.57 -11.60 -0.65
N VAL A 25 4.34 -10.35 -1.04
CA VAL A 25 5.37 -9.51 -1.66
C VAL A 25 6.54 -9.30 -0.71
N LEU A 26 6.28 -8.93 0.54
CA LEU A 26 7.33 -8.71 1.54
C LEU A 26 8.16 -9.99 1.73
N LEU A 27 7.51 -11.15 1.87
CA LEU A 27 8.18 -12.43 1.99
C LEU A 27 9.05 -12.73 0.77
N LEU A 28 8.51 -12.63 -0.44
CA LEU A 28 9.27 -12.88 -1.67
C LEU A 28 10.48 -11.94 -1.81
N THR A 29 10.31 -10.64 -1.50
CA THR A 29 11.41 -9.68 -1.55
C THR A 29 12.47 -9.95 -0.49
N SER A 30 12.07 -10.36 0.73
CA SER A 30 12.99 -10.67 1.82
C SER A 30 13.82 -11.94 1.57
N LEU A 31 13.30 -12.90 0.79
CA LEU A 31 14.04 -14.11 0.43
C LEU A 31 15.11 -13.84 -0.63
N GLY A 32 14.87 -12.87 -1.52
CA GLY A 32 15.84 -12.47 -2.55
C GLY A 32 16.93 -11.55 -2.01
N ASP A 33 16.55 -10.54 -1.23
CA ASP A 33 17.47 -9.54 -0.68
C ASP A 33 16.96 -9.03 0.69
N PRO A 34 17.29 -9.72 1.80
CA PRO A 34 16.65 -9.52 3.10
C PRO A 34 16.86 -8.12 3.70
N VAL A 35 17.93 -7.42 3.31
CA VAL A 35 18.23 -6.04 3.73
C VAL A 35 18.32 -5.11 2.52
N GLY A 36 17.75 -5.57 1.40
CA GLY A 36 17.82 -4.91 0.12
C GLY A 36 17.07 -3.61 0.05
N GLN A 37 17.48 -2.79 -0.91
CA GLN A 37 16.73 -1.59 -1.25
C GLN A 37 15.28 -1.90 -1.63
N VAL A 38 15.04 -3.04 -2.29
CA VAL A 38 13.69 -3.49 -2.69
C VAL A 38 12.81 -3.75 -1.46
N VAL A 39 13.36 -4.40 -0.42
CA VAL A 39 12.62 -4.61 0.84
C VAL A 39 12.30 -3.27 1.51
N MET A 40 13.24 -2.32 1.50
CA MET A 40 13.00 -0.98 2.04
C MET A 40 11.88 -0.25 1.27
N TRP A 41 11.82 -0.36 -0.05
CA TRP A 41 10.72 0.21 -0.85
C TRP A 41 9.37 -0.38 -0.49
N VAL A 42 9.29 -1.70 -0.29
CA VAL A 42 8.07 -2.37 0.16
C VAL A 42 7.66 -1.87 1.55
N LEU A 43 8.62 -1.82 2.49
CA LEU A 43 8.37 -1.35 3.86
C LEU A 43 7.89 0.10 3.94
N TYR A 44 8.42 0.99 3.10
CA TYR A 44 7.92 2.38 3.01
C TYR A 44 6.55 2.48 2.34
N SER A 45 6.24 1.59 1.40
CA SER A 45 4.98 1.61 0.66
C SER A 45 3.77 1.16 1.51
N ILE A 46 3.98 0.23 2.45
CA ILE A 46 2.94 -0.29 3.34
C ILE A 46 2.24 0.82 4.15
N PRO A 47 2.93 1.66 4.95
CA PRO A 47 2.28 2.70 5.75
C PRO A 47 1.60 3.76 4.88
N ILE A 48 2.21 4.14 3.74
CA ILE A 48 1.62 5.10 2.80
C ILE A 48 0.29 4.56 2.24
N PHE A 49 0.28 3.29 1.84
CA PHE A 49 -0.93 2.62 1.38
C PHE A 49 -2.02 2.59 2.45
N TRP A 50 -1.70 2.17 3.68
CA TRP A 50 -2.70 2.10 4.75
C TRP A 50 -3.24 3.46 5.16
N LEU A 51 -2.40 4.51 5.10
CA LEU A 51 -2.86 5.88 5.30
C LEU A 51 -3.89 6.29 4.24
N MET A 52 -3.64 5.99 2.97
CA MET A 52 -4.61 6.25 1.89
C MET A 52 -5.91 5.45 2.08
N VAL A 53 -5.82 4.17 2.44
CA VAL A 53 -7.00 3.33 2.70
C VAL A 53 -7.80 3.88 3.88
N ALA A 54 -7.13 4.33 4.95
CA ALA A 54 -7.78 4.94 6.10
C ALA A 54 -8.54 6.21 5.71
N ILE A 55 -7.94 7.08 4.89
CA ILE A 55 -8.60 8.29 4.36
C ILE A 55 -9.82 7.92 3.52
N MET A 56 -9.73 6.90 2.66
CA MET A 56 -10.86 6.44 1.82
C MET A 56 -12.01 5.90 2.66
N VAL A 57 -11.71 5.03 3.64
CA VAL A 57 -12.72 4.44 4.54
C VAL A 57 -13.35 5.53 5.42
N ALA A 58 -12.57 6.50 5.91
CA ALA A 58 -13.09 7.64 6.67
C ALA A 58 -14.00 8.53 5.82
N SER A 59 -13.67 8.72 4.53
CA SER A 59 -14.46 9.55 3.61
C SER A 59 -15.78 8.88 3.20
N ARG A 60 -15.79 7.55 3.02
CA ARG A 60 -16.95 6.79 2.50
C ARG A 60 -17.15 5.46 3.24
N PRO A 61 -17.51 5.48 4.54
CA PRO A 61 -17.54 4.27 5.37
C PRO A 61 -18.65 3.26 4.99
N ARG A 62 -19.79 3.76 4.46
CA ARG A 62 -20.99 2.93 4.18
C ARG A 62 -21.16 2.56 2.70
N ASN A 63 -20.76 3.43 1.79
CA ASN A 63 -21.00 3.29 0.35
C ASN A 63 -19.66 3.28 -0.43
N PRO A 64 -18.92 2.16 -0.39
CA PRO A 64 -17.72 2.01 -1.23
C PRO A 64 -18.08 2.09 -2.70
N THR A 65 -17.34 2.88 -3.45
CA THR A 65 -17.41 2.86 -4.92
C THR A 65 -16.59 1.71 -5.48
N ARG A 66 -16.84 1.33 -6.73
CA ARG A 66 -16.01 0.34 -7.43
C ARG A 66 -14.54 0.78 -7.51
N VAL A 67 -14.30 2.08 -7.61
CA VAL A 67 -12.96 2.69 -7.62
C VAL A 67 -12.29 2.49 -6.26
N ASP A 68 -12.97 2.76 -5.16
CA ASP A 68 -12.40 2.57 -3.81
C ASP A 68 -11.95 1.12 -3.59
N LEU A 69 -12.79 0.15 -4.01
CA LEU A 69 -12.45 -1.27 -3.92
C LEU A 69 -11.29 -1.65 -4.85
N MET A 70 -11.20 -1.05 -6.03
CA MET A 70 -10.10 -1.26 -6.97
C MET A 70 -8.78 -0.71 -6.42
N VAL A 71 -8.81 0.49 -5.82
CA VAL A 71 -7.63 1.11 -5.19
C VAL A 71 -7.18 0.30 -3.97
N ILE A 72 -8.08 -0.21 -3.14
CA ILE A 72 -7.68 -1.08 -2.02
C ILE A 72 -7.03 -2.37 -2.53
N ARG A 73 -7.49 -2.93 -3.67
CA ARG A 73 -6.92 -4.17 -4.20
C ARG A 73 -5.58 -3.98 -4.91
N TYR A 74 -5.44 -2.95 -5.73
CA TYR A 74 -4.29 -2.78 -6.63
C TYR A 74 -3.47 -1.52 -6.37
N GLY A 75 -3.96 -0.59 -5.55
CA GLY A 75 -3.29 0.68 -5.26
C GLY A 75 -1.94 0.52 -4.58
N PHE A 76 -1.70 -0.60 -3.90
CA PHE A 76 -0.38 -0.91 -3.34
C PHE A 76 0.70 -0.96 -4.42
N PHE A 77 0.42 -1.55 -5.59
CA PHE A 77 1.38 -1.58 -6.70
C PHE A 77 1.72 -0.17 -7.20
N VAL A 78 0.71 0.69 -7.31
CA VAL A 78 0.90 2.08 -7.76
C VAL A 78 1.79 2.83 -6.78
N ILE A 79 1.56 2.67 -5.47
CA ILE A 79 2.39 3.29 -4.43
C ILE A 79 3.81 2.72 -4.44
N LEU A 80 3.96 1.41 -4.61
CA LEU A 80 5.27 0.78 -4.72
C LEU A 80 6.09 1.37 -5.87
N ILE A 81 5.50 1.47 -7.06
CA ILE A 81 6.15 2.09 -8.23
C ILE A 81 6.49 3.56 -7.96
N ALA A 82 5.61 4.31 -7.29
CA ALA A 82 5.88 5.70 -6.95
C ALA A 82 7.03 5.85 -5.94
N VAL A 83 7.14 4.97 -4.95
CA VAL A 83 8.25 4.95 -3.99
C VAL A 83 9.56 4.57 -4.70
N MET A 84 9.54 3.58 -5.58
CA MET A 84 10.69 3.20 -6.40
C MET A 84 11.14 4.37 -7.29
N GLY A 85 10.22 4.98 -8.03
CA GLY A 85 10.52 6.11 -8.91
C GLY A 85 11.05 7.33 -8.17
N SER A 86 10.45 7.68 -7.02
CA SER A 86 10.89 8.83 -6.23
C SER A 86 12.28 8.62 -5.59
N THR A 87 12.59 7.41 -5.16
CA THR A 87 13.93 7.08 -4.62
C THR A 87 14.99 7.04 -5.72
N MET A 88 14.71 6.44 -6.88
CA MET A 88 15.59 6.48 -8.05
C MET A 88 15.83 7.92 -8.54
N LEU A 89 14.78 8.74 -8.60
CA LEU A 89 14.89 10.15 -8.95
C LEU A 89 15.77 10.90 -7.95
N ARG A 90 15.56 10.69 -6.65
CA ARG A 90 16.39 11.29 -5.60
C ARG A 90 17.86 10.93 -5.77
N TRP A 91 18.17 9.68 -6.11
CA TRP A 91 19.54 9.23 -6.33
C TRP A 91 20.18 9.83 -7.58
N THR A 92 19.41 9.89 -8.67
CA THR A 92 19.84 10.56 -9.90
C THR A 92 20.19 12.03 -9.64
N LEU A 93 19.33 12.74 -8.89
CA LEU A 93 19.56 14.13 -8.51
C LEU A 93 20.73 14.30 -7.52
N ALA A 94 21.03 13.28 -6.73
CA ALA A 94 22.17 13.24 -5.82
C ALA A 94 23.49 12.80 -6.49
N GLY A 95 23.47 12.43 -7.78
CA GLY A 95 24.64 11.97 -8.52
C GLY A 95 25.15 10.57 -8.12
N ILE A 96 24.32 9.74 -7.49
CA ILE A 96 24.68 8.38 -7.08
C ILE A 96 24.33 7.42 -8.24
N PRO A 97 25.31 6.72 -8.84
CA PRO A 97 25.03 5.73 -9.88
C PRO A 97 24.34 4.49 -9.30
N PHE A 98 23.42 3.92 -10.09
CA PHE A 98 22.57 2.76 -9.75
C PHE A 98 23.30 1.43 -9.93
#